data_AF-A0A3B0A9Q0-F1
#
_entry.id   AF-A0A3B0A9Q0-F1
#
_cell.length_a   1.000
_cell.length_b   1.000
_cell.length_c   1.000
_cell.angle_alpha   90.00
_cell.angle_beta   90.00
_cell.angle_gamma   90.00
#
_symmetry.space_group_name_H-M   'P 1'
#
loop_
_entity.id
_entity.type
_entity.pdbx_description
1 polymer ?
#
loop_
_entity_poly.entity_id
_entity_poly.type
_entity_poly.pdbx_seq_one_letter_code
_entity_poly.pdbx_strand_id
1 'polypeptide(L)'
;MGSIATNPEGITNPPIDELLEKTTSKYALVIFAAKRARQVNAYYSQLGEGLLEYVGPLVETTPQEKPLSIAMREINAGLLTAEPTDQP
;
A
#
# COMPACT_ATOMS: atom_id res chain seq x y z
N MET A 1 25.06 -3.04 -12.08
CA MET A 1 23.64 -3.03 -12.51
C MET A 1 23.02 -4.34 -12.06
N GLY A 2 22.22 -4.33 -10.99
CA GLY A 2 21.48 -5.52 -10.57
C GLY A 2 20.43 -5.87 -11.61
N SER A 3 20.25 -7.16 -11.91
CA SER A 3 19.24 -7.62 -12.86
C SER A 3 17.85 -7.14 -12.44
N ILE A 4 17.21 -6.35 -13.28
CA ILE A 4 15.78 -6.08 -13.16
C ILE A 4 15.11 -7.44 -13.40
N ALA A 5 14.46 -8.01 -12.39
CA ALA A 5 13.65 -9.19 -12.60
C ALA A 5 12.63 -8.83 -13.68
N THR A 6 12.68 -9.52 -14.83
CA THR A 6 11.82 -9.23 -15.99
C THR A 6 10.34 -9.46 -15.67
N ASN A 7 10.06 -10.13 -14.55
CA ASN A 7 8.74 -10.22 -13.95
C ASN A 7 8.90 -10.34 -12.42
N PRO A 8 8.53 -9.33 -11.63
CA PRO A 8 8.59 -9.39 -10.17
C PRO A 8 7.55 -10.40 -9.63
N GLU A 9 7.89 -11.15 -8.57
CA GLU A 9 7.02 -12.17 -7.98
C GLU A 9 7.03 -12.10 -6.45
N GLY A 10 5.88 -12.40 -5.83
CA GLY A 10 5.73 -12.38 -4.38
C GLY A 10 6.07 -11.00 -3.80
N ILE A 11 6.99 -10.96 -2.83
CA ILE A 11 7.36 -9.73 -2.11
C ILE A 11 8.05 -8.68 -3.00
N THR A 12 8.61 -9.07 -4.15
CA THR A 12 9.26 -8.14 -5.07
C THR A 12 8.29 -7.49 -6.06
N ASN A 13 7.01 -7.87 -6.01
CA ASN A 13 5.92 -7.29 -6.79
C ASN A 13 5.02 -6.44 -5.88
N PRO A 14 4.82 -5.14 -6.16
CA PRO A 14 5.41 -4.35 -7.26
C PRO A 14 6.91 -4.06 -7.10
N PRO A 15 7.65 -3.77 -8.20
CA PRO A 15 9.06 -3.41 -8.13
C PRO A 15 9.30 -2.19 -7.23
N ILE A 16 10.38 -2.24 -6.46
CA ILE A 16 10.71 -1.14 -5.55
C ILE A 16 11.01 0.16 -6.29
N ASP A 17 11.58 0.10 -7.50
CA ASP A 17 11.92 1.30 -8.27
C ASP A 17 10.64 2.07 -8.65
N GLU A 18 9.59 1.38 -9.10
CA GLU A 18 8.29 1.99 -9.41
C GLU A 18 7.64 2.59 -8.16
N LEU A 19 7.73 1.91 -7.00
CA LEU A 19 7.22 2.44 -5.73
C LEU A 19 7.96 3.70 -5.29
N LEU A 20 9.26 3.79 -5.54
CA LEU A 20 10.06 4.96 -5.19
C LEU A 20 9.76 6.16 -6.09
N GLU A 21 9.25 5.97 -7.30
CA GLU A 21 8.72 7.06 -8.12
C GLU A 21 7.44 7.68 -7.54
N LYS A 22 6.71 6.95 -6.68
CA LYS A 22 5.46 7.43 -6.04
C LYS A 22 5.68 8.13 -4.71
N THR A 23 6.91 8.21 -4.22
CA THR A 23 7.22 8.74 -2.88
C THR A 23 8.51 9.55 -2.86
N THR A 24 8.68 10.41 -1.85
CA THR A 24 9.85 11.30 -1.76
C THR A 24 11.11 10.61 -1.23
N SER A 25 10.97 9.47 -0.54
CA SER A 25 12.09 8.70 0.00
C SER A 25 11.65 7.28 0.39
N LYS A 26 12.62 6.38 0.58
CA LYS A 26 12.39 5.03 1.14
C LYS A 26 11.65 5.06 2.47
N TYR A 27 11.97 6.03 3.33
CA TYR A 27 11.30 6.19 4.63
C TYR A 27 9.86 6.65 4.48
N ALA A 28 9.60 7.57 3.55
CA ALA A 28 8.25 8.03 3.25
C ALA A 28 7.37 6.87 2.73
N LEU A 29 7.91 6.02 1.86
CA LEU A 29 7.22 4.81 1.37
C LEU A 29 6.83 3.88 2.51
N VAL A 30 7.73 3.62 3.46
CA VAL A 30 7.44 2.76 4.62
C VAL A 30 6.26 3.30 5.43
N ILE A 31 6.28 4.60 5.75
CA ILE A 31 5.19 5.21 6.54
C ILE A 31 3.88 5.22 5.75
N PHE A 32 3.93 5.55 4.46
CA PHE A 32 2.76 5.61 3.60
C PHE A 32 2.07 4.25 3.51
N ALA A 33 2.83 3.21 3.13
CA ALA A 33 2.31 1.85 3.02
C ALA A 33 1.82 1.32 4.38
N ALA A 34 2.56 1.58 5.47
CA ALA A 34 2.17 1.12 6.80
C ALA A 34 0.86 1.77 7.30
N LYS A 35 0.69 3.07 7.12
CA LYS A 35 -0.55 3.77 7.49
C LYS A 35 -1.73 3.23 6.68
N ARG A 36 -1.56 3.08 5.36
CA ARG A 36 -2.61 2.54 4.50
C ARG A 36 -2.96 1.09 4.84
N ALA A 37 -1.96 0.24 5.08
CA ALA A 37 -2.18 -1.15 5.48
C ALA A 37 -3.00 -1.27 6.77
N ARG A 38 -2.81 -0.35 7.74
CA ARG A 38 -3.62 -0.28 8.95
C ARG A 38 -5.07 0.10 8.66
N GLN A 39 -5.32 1.04 7.75
CA GLN A 39 -6.69 1.38 7.31
C GLN A 39 -7.39 0.18 6.67
N VAL A 40 -6.71 -0.52 5.75
CA VAL A 40 -7.26 -1.72 5.08
C VAL A 40 -7.55 -2.83 6.11
N ASN A 41 -6.66 -3.03 7.08
CA ASN A 41 -6.87 -4.01 8.14
C ASN A 41 -8.06 -3.64 9.06
N ALA A 42 -8.20 -2.36 9.40
CA ALA A 42 -9.31 -1.87 10.21
C ALA A 42 -10.64 -2.01 9.47
N TYR A 43 -10.66 -1.72 8.16
CA TYR A 43 -11.83 -1.96 7.29
C TYR A 43 -12.31 -3.41 7.38
N TYR A 44 -11.41 -4.39 7.21
CA TYR A 44 -11.81 -5.80 7.29
C TYR A 44 -12.27 -6.22 8.69
N SER A 45 -11.75 -5.59 9.74
CA SER A 45 -12.15 -5.86 11.12
C SER A 45 -13.54 -5.30 11.44
N GLN A 46 -13.88 -4.14 10.87
CA GLN A 46 -15.18 -3.46 11.08
C GLN A 46 -16.27 -3.89 10.09
N LEU A 47 -15.93 -4.55 8.98
CA LEU A 47 -16.89 -4.95 7.94
C LEU A 47 -18.04 -5.81 8.50
N GLY A 48 -17.76 -6.64 9.51
CA GLY A 48 -18.78 -7.45 10.20
C GLY A 48 -19.65 -6.65 11.18
N GLU A 49 -19.19 -5.49 11.63
CA GLU A 49 -19.88 -4.63 12.60
C GLU A 49 -20.76 -3.57 11.92
N GLY A 50 -20.70 -3.43 10.59
CA GLY A 50 -21.47 -2.45 9.82
C GLY A 50 -21.01 -1.01 9.98
N LEU A 51 -19.85 -0.79 10.61
CA LEU A 51 -19.21 0.50 10.77
C LEU A 51 -18.29 0.73 9.56
N LEU A 52 -18.64 1.68 8.68
CA LEU A 52 -17.87 2.00 7.47
C LEU A 52 -16.96 3.22 7.69
N GLU A 53 -16.17 3.20 8.76
CA GLU A 53 -15.27 4.31 9.09
C GLU A 53 -14.02 4.36 8.20
N TYR A 54 -13.53 3.18 7.79
CA TYR A 54 -12.34 3.07 6.94
C TYR A 54 -12.68 2.71 5.51
N VAL A 55 -11.89 3.25 4.58
CA VAL A 55 -11.98 2.92 3.17
C VAL A 55 -11.26 1.59 2.92
N GLY A 56 -12.00 0.62 2.35
CA GLY A 56 -11.48 -0.68 1.95
C GLY A 56 -10.49 -0.63 0.78
N PRO A 57 -10.05 -1.79 0.28
CA PRO A 57 -9.13 -1.87 -0.85
C PRO A 57 -9.64 -1.14 -2.10
N LEU A 58 -8.74 -0.44 -2.78
CA LEU A 58 -8.97 0.30 -4.02
C LEU A 58 -8.53 -0.48 -5.26
N VAL A 59 -7.84 -1.61 -5.06
CA VAL A 59 -7.47 -2.58 -6.10
C VAL A 59 -8.17 -3.90 -5.84
N GLU A 60 -8.29 -4.72 -6.88
CA GLU A 60 -8.76 -6.09 -6.71
C GLU A 60 -7.81 -6.90 -5.81
N THR A 61 -8.39 -7.52 -4.78
CA THR A 61 -7.66 -8.30 -3.78
C THR A 61 -7.80 -9.79 -4.01
N THR A 62 -6.75 -10.53 -3.69
CA THR A 62 -6.79 -11.99 -3.67
C THR A 62 -7.15 -12.53 -2.28
N PRO A 63 -7.70 -13.76 -2.15
CA PRO A 63 -7.98 -14.35 -0.84
C PRO A 63 -6.73 -14.39 0.03
N GLN A 64 -6.87 -13.94 1.28
CA GLN A 64 -5.78 -13.91 2.29
C GLN A 64 -4.60 -12.99 1.94
N GLU A 65 -4.76 -12.10 0.95
CA GLU A 65 -3.76 -11.09 0.67
C GLU A 65 -3.50 -10.22 1.90
N LYS A 66 -2.23 -9.99 2.23
CA LYS A 66 -1.87 -9.21 3.40
C LYS A 66 -2.19 -7.73 3.14
N PRO A 67 -2.72 -6.97 4.12
CA PRO A 67 -3.04 -5.55 3.96
C PRO A 67 -1.88 -4.69 3.44
N LEU A 68 -0.63 -5.06 3.79
CA LEU A 68 0.56 -4.37 3.28
C LEU A 68 0.80 -4.60 1.79
N SER A 69 0.51 -5.81 1.27
CA SER A 69 0.60 -6.11 -0.17
C SER A 69 -0.39 -5.25 -0.96
N ILE A 70 -1.64 -5.17 -0.46
CA ILE A 70 -2.70 -4.33 -1.03
C ILE A 70 -2.25 -2.87 -1.07
N ALA A 71 -1.74 -2.35 0.05
CA ALA A 71 -1.28 -0.97 0.13
C ALA A 71 -0.15 -0.66 -0.88
N MET A 72 0.83 -1.56 -1.05
CA MET A 72 1.90 -1.37 -2.05
C MET A 72 1.36 -1.33 -3.48
N ARG A 73 0.39 -2.19 -3.81
CA ARG A 73 -0.25 -2.22 -5.13
C ARG A 73 -1.08 -0.97 -5.41
N GLU A 74 -1.81 -0.47 -4.41
CA GLU A 74 -2.57 0.79 -4.51
C GLU A 74 -1.65 2.00 -4.72
N ILE A 75 -0.52 2.05 -3.99
CA ILE A 75 0.51 3.08 -4.19
C ILE A 75 1.06 3.00 -5.62
N ASN A 76 1.42 1.80 -6.10
CA ASN A 76 1.96 1.63 -7.45
C ASN A 76 0.95 2.06 -8.53
N ALA A 77 -0.33 1.74 -8.33
CA ALA A 77 -1.43 2.14 -9.20
C ALA A 77 -1.77 3.64 -9.14
N GLY A 78 -1.16 4.41 -8.25
CA GLY A 78 -1.39 5.86 -8.11
C GLY A 78 -2.78 6.21 -7.58
N LEU A 79 -3.40 5.31 -6.81
CA LEU A 79 -4.76 5.48 -6.29
C LEU A 79 -4.81 6.23 -4.95
N LEU A 80 -3.66 6.58 -4.40
CA LEU A 80 -3.51 7.19 -3.08
C LEU A 80 -2.61 8.41 -3.16
N THR A 81 -2.88 9.37 -2.28
CA THR A 81 -2.01 10.53 -2.05
C THR A 81 -1.48 10.50 -0.62
N ALA A 82 -0.25 11.00 -0.43
CA ALA A 82 0.37 11.16 0.87
C ALA A 82 0.79 12.61 1.06
N GLU A 83 0.19 13.27 2.04
CA GLU A 83 0.54 14.62 2.43
C GLU A 83 1.51 14.59 3.63
N PRO A 84 2.60 15.37 3.60
CA PRO A 84 3.41 15.60 4.78
C PRO A 84 2.56 16.16 5.91
N THR A 85 2.74 15.64 7.12
CA THR A 85 2.13 16.25 8.30
C THR A 85 3.01 17.39 8.77
N ASP A 86 2.60 18.64 8.50
CA ASP A 86 3.18 19.85 9.07
C ASP A 86 2.83 20.02 10.57
N GLN A 87 2.83 18.91 11.33
CA GLN A 87 2.67 19.00 12.78
C GLN A 87 4.01 19.42 13.40
N PRO A 88 4.03 20.51 14.20
CA PRO A 88 5.24 20.96 14.90
C PRO A 88 5.73 19.96 15.95
#